data_AF-A0A351EW12-F1
#
_entry.id   AF-A0A351EW12-F1
#
_cell.length_a   1.000
_cell.length_b   1.000
_cell.length_c   1.000
_cell.angle_alpha   90.00
_cell.angle_beta   90.00
_cell.angle_gamma   90.00
#
_symmetry.space_group_name_H-M   'P 1'
#
loop_
_entity.id
_entity.type
_entity.pdbx_description
1 polymer ?
#
loop_
_entity_poly.entity_id
_entity_poly.type
_entity_poly.pdbx_seq_one_letter_code
_entity_poly.pdbx_strand_id
1 'polypeptide(L)'
;LLTCVQQTGGYFGAAHIIDVLRGSAAKKVLDNEHNRLSSYNSGSDTTKQEWTFFVHQFVDQGLLNRDLKYGSLSLTGQGQAVLDGDVKVMGDRLPAEQQSSGLGGSRGGRSKDWVAGDYDTDLFDVLRAKRTELANAANVPPYVIFGDRSLIEMATHLPQSEASFGSIHGVGASKIKKFASEFIPLIVAHCEQNELTEQPKPGAVPVYAQPSAPTLSDSLHKKRWQEVGEAVAAGEPIADVATRLGVKHGTVTTNVAKF
;
A
#
# COMPACT_ATOMS: atom_id res chain seq x y z
N LEU A 1 10.93 6.76 24.56
CA LEU A 1 10.14 6.10 23.48
C LEU A 1 9.65 4.71 23.88
N LEU A 2 10.54 3.72 24.09
CA LEU A 2 10.15 2.34 24.45
C LEU A 2 9.23 2.28 25.68
N THR A 3 9.55 3.01 26.75
CA THR A 3 8.70 3.13 27.96
C THR A 3 7.31 3.65 27.65
N CYS A 4 7.17 4.59 26.70
CA CYS A 4 5.88 5.12 26.29
C CYS A 4 5.05 4.08 25.54
N VAL A 5 5.68 3.26 24.69
CA VAL A 5 4.99 2.16 24.00
C VAL A 5 4.48 1.13 25.01
N GLN A 6 5.28 0.83 26.04
CA GLN A 6 4.91 -0.08 27.13
C GLN A 6 3.72 0.48 27.94
N GLN A 7 3.80 1.74 28.35
CA GLN A 7 2.75 2.42 29.14
C GLN A 7 1.43 2.60 28.40
N THR A 8 1.47 2.66 27.07
CA THR A 8 0.26 2.77 26.22
C THR A 8 -0.30 1.41 25.80
N GLY A 9 0.27 0.30 26.30
CA GLY A 9 -0.24 -1.05 26.09
C GLY A 9 -0.04 -1.63 24.68
N GLY A 10 0.73 -0.96 23.82
CA GLY A 10 1.06 -1.48 22.50
C GLY A 10 -0.06 -1.44 21.44
N TYR A 11 -1.16 -0.73 21.71
CA TYR A 11 -2.32 -0.63 20.80
C TYR A 11 -2.29 0.59 19.87
N PHE A 12 -1.29 1.45 20.03
CA PHE A 12 -1.25 2.75 19.38
C PHE A 12 -0.11 2.85 18.38
N GLY A 13 -0.37 3.47 17.24
CA GLY A 13 0.65 3.69 16.22
C GLY A 13 1.62 4.81 16.57
N ALA A 14 2.71 4.88 15.80
CA ALA A 14 3.80 5.83 15.96
C ALA A 14 3.32 7.27 16.19
N ALA A 15 2.39 7.74 15.37
CA ALA A 15 1.94 9.12 15.45
C ALA A 15 1.18 9.49 16.73
N HIS A 16 0.65 8.51 17.48
CA HIS A 16 0.06 8.74 18.80
C HIS A 16 1.13 8.73 19.90
N ILE A 17 2.05 7.77 19.84
CA ILE A 17 3.19 7.68 20.77
C ILE A 17 4.02 8.97 20.73
N ILE A 18 4.29 9.49 19.53
CA ILE A 18 5.02 10.75 19.34
C ILE A 18 4.22 11.94 19.90
N ASP A 19 2.90 11.95 19.74
CA ASP A 19 2.05 13.01 20.30
C ASP A 19 2.10 12.97 21.85
N VAL A 20 2.13 11.79 22.48
CA VAL A 20 2.30 11.65 23.94
C VAL A 20 3.68 12.14 24.39
N LEU A 21 4.75 11.68 23.74
CA LEU A 21 6.12 12.05 24.10
C LEU A 21 6.37 13.56 24.01
N ARG A 22 5.76 14.23 23.02
CA ARG A 22 5.89 15.68 22.80
C ARG A 22 4.89 16.51 23.60
N GLY A 23 4.08 15.90 24.46
CA GLY A 23 3.14 16.64 25.31
C GLY A 23 1.95 17.23 24.56
N SER A 24 1.49 16.58 23.50
CA SER A 24 0.36 17.07 22.68
C SER A 24 -0.96 16.96 23.43
N ALA A 25 -1.73 18.07 23.47
CA ALA A 25 -3.10 18.11 23.98
C ALA A 25 -4.15 17.58 22.97
N ALA A 26 -3.75 16.67 22.08
CA ALA A 26 -4.67 16.09 21.10
C ALA A 26 -5.80 15.35 21.81
N LYS A 27 -7.04 15.47 21.29
CA LYS A 27 -8.23 14.84 21.88
C LYS A 27 -8.01 13.35 22.20
N LYS A 28 -7.43 12.59 21.27
CA LYS A 28 -7.12 11.16 21.45
C LYS A 28 -6.15 10.89 22.61
N VAL A 29 -5.21 11.79 22.90
CA VAL A 29 -4.28 11.66 24.03
C VAL A 29 -5.01 11.87 25.35
N LEU A 30 -5.90 12.87 25.42
CA LEU A 30 -6.69 13.18 26.60
C LEU A 30 -7.77 12.12 26.87
N ASP A 31 -8.47 11.66 25.82
CA ASP A 31 -9.53 10.63 25.91
C ASP A 31 -8.99 9.30 26.44
N ASN A 32 -7.71 8.99 26.21
CA ASN A 32 -7.04 7.79 26.73
C ASN A 32 -6.27 8.04 28.03
N GLU A 33 -6.40 9.24 28.62
CA GLU A 33 -5.66 9.68 29.82
C GLU A 33 -4.13 9.58 29.72
N HIS A 34 -3.59 9.54 28.49
CA HIS A 34 -2.15 9.40 28.26
C HIS A 34 -1.36 10.66 28.62
N ASN A 35 -2.05 11.76 28.94
CA ASN A 35 -1.46 12.95 29.53
C ASN A 35 -1.04 12.77 31.00
N ARG A 36 -1.42 11.67 31.65
CA ARG A 36 -1.03 11.32 33.03
C ARG A 36 0.19 10.39 33.09
N LEU A 37 0.64 9.87 31.96
CA LEU A 37 1.77 8.95 31.90
C LEU A 37 3.08 9.68 32.22
N SER A 38 4.03 8.99 32.86
CA SER A 38 5.36 9.59 33.13
C SER A 38 6.14 9.88 31.86
N SER A 39 5.82 9.21 30.76
CA SER A 39 6.39 9.48 29.44
C SER A 39 5.80 10.72 28.76
N TYR A 40 4.72 11.32 29.28
CA TYR A 40 4.09 12.49 28.68
C TYR A 40 5.01 13.70 28.75
N ASN A 41 5.18 14.40 27.62
CA ASN A 41 6.06 15.57 27.49
C ASN A 41 7.55 15.31 27.84
N SER A 42 7.99 14.04 27.89
CA SER A 42 9.39 13.68 28.15
C SER A 42 10.34 13.92 26.97
N GLY A 43 9.79 14.22 25.80
CA GLY A 43 10.49 14.37 24.53
C GLY A 43 10.17 15.66 23.79
N SER A 44 9.84 16.74 24.52
CA SER A 44 9.46 18.04 23.95
C SER A 44 10.54 18.64 23.05
N ASP A 45 11.81 18.36 23.38
CA ASP A 45 12.98 18.99 22.76
C ASP A 45 13.35 18.35 21.42
N THR A 46 12.68 17.24 21.08
CA THR A 46 12.88 16.48 19.84
C THR A 46 11.71 16.72 18.89
N THR A 47 12.03 16.99 17.63
CA THR A 47 11.02 17.26 16.61
C THR A 47 10.20 16.02 16.29
N LYS A 48 9.03 16.22 15.67
CA LYS A 48 8.19 15.10 15.24
C LYS A 48 8.90 14.22 14.20
N GLN A 49 9.70 14.82 13.32
CA GLN A 49 10.48 14.11 12.31
C GLN A 49 11.55 13.23 12.97
N GLU A 50 12.34 13.78 13.89
CA GLU A 50 13.34 13.01 14.64
C GLU A 50 12.71 11.86 15.43
N TRP A 51 11.58 12.09 16.11
CA TRP A 51 10.86 11.02 16.78
C TRP A 51 10.36 9.93 15.83
N THR A 52 9.96 10.31 14.62
CA THR A 52 9.51 9.37 13.60
C THR A 52 10.69 8.51 13.15
N PHE A 53 11.85 9.13 12.91
CA PHE A 53 13.09 8.41 12.61
C PHE A 53 13.51 7.44 13.71
N PHE A 54 13.48 7.84 14.98
CA PHE A 54 13.79 6.94 16.09
C PHE A 54 12.82 5.75 16.17
N VAL A 55 11.54 5.96 15.87
CA VAL A 55 10.56 4.86 15.77
C VAL A 55 10.97 3.88 14.67
N HIS A 56 11.38 4.37 13.49
CA HIS A 56 11.83 3.52 12.39
C HIS A 56 13.09 2.74 12.77
N GLN A 57 14.10 3.43 13.28
CA GLN A 57 15.34 2.79 13.71
C GLN A 57 15.09 1.69 14.76
N PHE A 58 14.16 1.90 15.70
CA PHE A 58 13.85 0.90 16.72
C PHE A 58 13.03 -0.28 16.18
N VAL A 59 12.27 -0.09 15.10
CA VAL A 59 11.63 -1.21 14.39
C VAL A 59 12.69 -2.01 13.62
N ASP A 60 13.61 -1.34 12.93
CA ASP A 60 14.68 -1.99 12.15
C ASP A 60 15.65 -2.77 13.05
N GLN A 61 15.95 -2.25 14.23
CA GLN A 61 16.73 -2.93 15.26
C GLN A 61 15.95 -4.05 15.98
N GLY A 62 14.69 -4.28 15.62
CA GLY A 62 13.85 -5.33 16.21
C GLY A 62 13.46 -5.08 17.67
N LEU A 63 13.53 -3.84 18.16
CA LEU A 63 13.13 -3.44 19.52
C LEU A 63 11.62 -3.17 19.62
N LEU A 64 11.04 -2.70 18.52
CA LEU A 64 9.62 -2.47 18.35
C LEU A 64 9.08 -3.33 17.22
N ASN A 65 7.89 -3.88 17.41
CA ASN A 65 7.12 -4.55 16.37
C ASN A 65 5.96 -3.66 15.93
N ARG A 66 5.78 -3.54 14.61
CA ARG A 66 4.67 -2.79 14.03
C ARG A 66 3.65 -3.74 13.44
N ASP A 67 2.42 -3.64 13.89
CA ASP A 67 1.31 -4.37 13.30
C ASP A 67 1.01 -3.83 11.88
N LEU A 68 1.13 -4.69 10.87
CA LEU A 68 0.84 -4.35 9.48
C LEU A 68 -0.65 -4.09 9.21
N LYS A 69 -1.54 -4.62 10.06
CA LYS A 69 -3.00 -4.53 9.89
C LYS A 69 -3.58 -3.26 10.50
N TYR A 70 -3.10 -2.86 11.68
CA TYR A 70 -3.64 -1.73 12.44
C TYR A 70 -2.61 -0.61 12.70
N GLY A 71 -1.34 -0.81 12.33
CA GLY A 71 -0.28 0.18 12.49
C GLY A 71 0.15 0.43 13.93
N SER A 72 -0.29 -0.41 14.88
CA SER A 72 0.08 -0.30 16.29
C SER A 72 1.55 -0.67 16.50
N LEU A 73 2.19 0.00 17.46
CA LEU A 73 3.55 -0.31 17.89
C LEU A 73 3.49 -1.11 19.18
N SER A 74 4.21 -2.22 19.24
CA SER A 74 4.33 -3.08 20.42
C SER A 74 5.81 -3.33 20.72
N LEU A 75 6.16 -3.64 21.98
CA LEU A 75 7.52 -4.04 22.31
C LEU A 75 7.79 -5.48 21.90
N THR A 76 9.00 -5.73 21.42
CA THR A 76 9.54 -7.09 21.28
C THR A 76 10.24 -7.52 22.57
N GLY A 77 10.62 -8.80 22.64
CA GLY A 77 11.47 -9.29 23.74
C GLY A 77 12.81 -8.56 23.85
N GLN A 78 13.39 -8.12 22.72
CA GLN A 78 14.62 -7.32 22.74
C GLN A 78 14.37 -5.90 23.27
N GLY A 79 13.25 -5.27 22.88
CA GLY A 79 12.86 -3.97 23.43
C GLY A 79 12.61 -4.02 24.94
N GLN A 80 12.06 -5.14 25.44
CA GLN A 80 11.86 -5.36 26.87
C GLN A 80 13.20 -5.49 27.61
N ALA A 81 14.15 -6.26 27.09
CA ALA A 81 15.51 -6.37 27.66
C ALA A 81 16.25 -5.02 27.73
N VAL A 82 16.00 -4.11 26.78
CA VAL A 82 16.54 -2.74 26.82
C VAL A 82 15.91 -1.92 27.95
N LEU A 83 14.61 -2.09 28.22
CA LEU A 83 13.93 -1.42 29.33
C LEU A 83 14.38 -1.95 30.69
N ASP A 84 14.67 -3.24 30.78
CA ASP A 84 15.12 -3.91 32.00
C ASP A 84 16.59 -3.57 32.35
N GLY A 85 17.30 -2.90 31.43
CA GLY A 85 18.67 -2.41 31.61
C GLY A 85 19.76 -3.39 31.18
N ASP A 86 19.38 -4.52 30.60
CA ASP A 86 20.29 -5.60 30.20
C ASP A 86 21.07 -5.27 28.90
N VAL A 87 20.53 -4.39 28.06
CA VAL A 87 21.10 -4.03 26.75
C VAL A 87 21.07 -2.52 26.54
N LYS A 88 22.21 -1.91 26.20
CA LYS A 88 22.29 -0.51 25.79
C LYS A 88 22.16 -0.39 24.28
N VAL A 89 21.25 0.46 23.82
CA VAL A 89 21.04 0.75 22.40
C VAL A 89 21.50 2.17 22.11
N MET A 90 22.35 2.33 21.10
CA MET A 90 22.71 3.63 20.53
C MET A 90 21.80 3.89 19.33
N GLY A 91 21.09 5.02 19.34
CA GLY A 91 20.36 5.52 18.18
C GLY A 91 21.25 6.46 17.38
N ASP A 92 21.14 6.41 16.05
CA ASP A 92 21.82 7.37 15.18
C ASP A 92 21.01 8.66 15.18
N ARG A 93 21.70 9.81 15.12
CA ARG A 93 21.01 11.09 15.03
C ARG A 93 20.56 11.32 13.59
N LEU A 94 19.39 11.94 13.43
CA LEU A 94 18.86 12.32 12.11
C LEU A 94 19.93 13.09 11.29
N PRO A 95 20.27 12.67 10.07
CA PRO A 95 21.22 13.38 9.21
C PRO A 95 20.81 14.85 8.99
N ALA A 96 21.79 15.75 8.98
CA ALA A 96 21.56 17.20 8.94
C ALA A 96 20.78 17.66 7.69
N GLU A 97 20.94 17.01 6.53
CA GLU A 97 20.17 17.32 5.32
C GLU A 97 18.64 17.22 5.53
N GLN A 98 18.17 16.28 6.35
CA GLN A 98 16.74 16.02 6.56
C GLN A 98 16.08 16.96 7.59
N GLN A 99 16.86 17.79 8.29
CA GLN A 99 16.35 18.73 9.30
C GLN A 99 15.81 20.03 8.67
N SER A 100 16.04 20.27 7.38
CA SER A 100 15.83 21.57 6.71
C SER A 100 14.46 21.77 6.05
N SER A 101 13.54 20.80 6.05
CA SER A 101 12.24 20.93 5.34
C SER A 101 11.19 21.81 6.05
N GLY A 102 11.62 22.77 6.87
CA GLY A 102 10.78 23.50 7.82
C GLY A 102 10.63 24.99 7.55
N LEU A 103 10.19 25.41 6.35
CA LEU A 103 9.69 26.78 6.12
C LEU A 103 8.60 26.78 5.04
N GLY A 104 7.35 27.06 5.42
CA GLY A 104 6.23 27.25 4.49
C GLY A 104 4.92 26.72 5.05
N GLY A 105 4.21 27.55 5.82
CA GLY A 105 2.91 27.19 6.37
C GLY A 105 1.83 27.07 5.30
N SER A 106 1.01 26.03 5.39
CA SER A 106 -0.44 26.18 5.26
C SER A 106 -1.17 24.99 5.88
N ARG A 107 -2.25 25.31 6.58
CA ARG A 107 -3.18 24.35 7.19
C ARG A 107 -3.81 23.50 6.07
N GLY A 108 -3.57 22.20 6.10
CA GLY A 108 -4.25 21.21 5.27
C GLY A 108 -4.06 19.82 5.88
N GLY A 109 -5.15 19.07 6.02
CA GLY A 109 -5.27 17.86 6.83
C GLY A 109 -4.10 16.88 6.72
N ARG A 110 -3.54 16.52 7.89
CA ARG A 110 -2.51 15.49 8.04
C ARG A 110 -3.11 14.13 7.66
N SER A 111 -2.75 13.61 6.50
CA SER A 111 -2.68 12.17 6.24
C SER A 111 -1.54 11.59 7.09
N LYS A 112 -1.86 11.30 8.36
CA LYS A 112 -1.06 10.45 9.24
C LYS A 112 -1.19 8.99 8.75
N ASP A 113 -0.06 8.28 8.82
CA ASP A 113 0.07 6.82 8.93
C ASP A 113 -0.11 5.97 7.66
N TRP A 114 0.89 5.91 6.78
CA TRP A 114 1.20 4.74 5.93
C TRP A 114 2.73 4.69 5.69
N VAL A 115 3.48 4.07 6.62
CA VAL A 115 4.27 2.82 6.41
C VAL A 115 5.45 3.01 5.46
N ALA A 116 6.62 3.37 6.02
CA ALA A 116 7.90 2.86 5.55
C ALA A 116 7.84 1.33 5.63
N GLY A 117 7.77 0.72 4.46
CA GLY A 117 7.72 -0.71 4.20
C GLY A 117 7.77 -0.83 2.69
N ASP A 118 8.96 -1.17 2.18
CA ASP A 118 9.22 -1.57 0.79
C ASP A 118 8.44 -0.76 -0.27
N TYR A 119 8.60 0.56 -0.26
CA TYR A 119 8.13 1.39 -1.37
C TYR A 119 9.27 2.30 -1.81
N ASP A 120 9.40 2.46 -3.11
CA ASP A 120 10.43 3.31 -3.69
C ASP A 120 10.13 4.78 -3.33
N THR A 121 11.01 5.37 -2.52
CA THR A 121 10.85 6.75 -2.04
C THR A 121 11.01 7.77 -3.16
N ASP A 122 11.87 7.47 -4.14
CA ASP A 122 12.14 8.35 -5.27
C ASP A 122 10.94 8.35 -6.21
N LEU A 123 10.36 7.19 -6.49
CA LEU A 123 9.11 7.07 -7.22
C LEU A 123 7.97 7.76 -6.48
N PHE A 124 7.87 7.59 -5.16
CA PHE A 124 6.83 8.27 -4.37
C PHE A 124 6.89 9.79 -4.53
N ASP A 125 8.09 10.38 -4.51
CA ASP A 125 8.26 11.82 -4.69
C ASP A 125 7.93 12.27 -6.12
N VAL A 126 8.31 11.49 -7.13
CA VAL A 126 7.90 11.73 -8.54
C VAL A 126 6.37 11.70 -8.68
N LEU A 127 5.71 10.69 -8.12
CA LEU A 127 4.26 10.55 -8.16
C LEU A 127 3.56 11.68 -7.39
N ARG A 128 4.14 12.13 -6.28
CA ARG A 128 3.63 13.25 -5.48
C ARG A 128 3.74 14.58 -6.22
N ALA A 129 4.83 14.81 -6.94
CA ALA A 129 5.01 15.98 -7.79
C ALA A 129 3.95 16.00 -8.89
N LYS A 130 3.77 14.89 -9.61
CA LYS A 130 2.76 14.76 -10.67
C LYS A 130 1.34 14.97 -10.16
N ARG A 131 1.02 14.43 -8.98
CA ARG A 131 -0.28 14.67 -8.33
C ARG A 131 -0.52 16.16 -8.09
N THR A 132 0.49 16.88 -7.62
CA THR A 132 0.39 18.32 -7.31
C THR A 132 0.19 19.14 -8.58
N GLU A 133 0.91 18.81 -9.65
CA GLU A 133 0.74 19.41 -10.97
C GLU A 133 -0.70 19.27 -11.48
N LEU A 134 -1.24 18.04 -11.47
CA LEU A 134 -2.61 17.76 -11.92
C LEU A 134 -3.68 18.41 -11.04
N ALA A 135 -3.43 18.46 -9.73
CA ALA A 135 -4.31 19.13 -8.78
C ALA A 135 -4.40 20.63 -9.04
N ASN A 136 -3.25 21.27 -9.29
CA ASN A 136 -3.17 22.68 -9.65
C ASN A 136 -3.87 22.95 -11.00
N ALA A 137 -3.64 22.11 -12.01
CA ALA A 137 -4.28 22.23 -13.32
C ALA A 137 -5.81 22.09 -13.24
N ALA A 138 -6.30 21.20 -12.38
CA ALA A 138 -7.73 21.00 -12.15
C ALA A 138 -8.32 21.96 -11.09
N ASN A 139 -7.51 22.83 -10.48
CA ASN A 139 -7.88 23.72 -9.38
C ASN A 139 -8.59 22.99 -8.21
N VAL A 140 -8.11 21.78 -7.89
CA VAL A 140 -8.62 20.96 -6.78
C VAL A 140 -7.49 20.61 -5.82
N PRO A 141 -7.79 20.31 -4.54
CA PRO A 141 -6.76 19.86 -3.61
C PRO A 141 -6.10 18.53 -4.05
N PRO A 142 -4.78 18.33 -3.84
CA PRO A 142 -4.06 17.14 -4.31
C PRO A 142 -4.64 15.79 -3.90
N TYR A 143 -5.16 15.68 -2.67
CA TYR A 143 -5.77 14.44 -2.16
C TYR A 143 -7.01 14.00 -2.95
N VAL A 144 -7.64 14.90 -3.71
CA VAL A 144 -8.80 14.60 -4.58
C VAL A 144 -8.36 13.76 -5.79
N ILE A 145 -7.18 14.04 -6.34
CA ILE A 145 -6.59 13.26 -7.42
C ILE A 145 -6.26 11.85 -6.91
N PHE A 146 -5.32 11.76 -5.95
CA PHE A 146 -4.98 10.52 -5.25
C PHE A 146 -4.61 10.79 -3.79
N GLY A 147 -5.08 9.94 -2.88
CA GLY A 147 -4.63 9.97 -1.49
C GLY A 147 -3.21 9.41 -1.37
N ASP A 148 -2.50 9.76 -0.28
CA ASP A 148 -1.13 9.30 -0.06
C ASP A 148 -1.03 7.77 -0.03
N ARG A 149 -2.05 7.08 0.50
CA ARG A 149 -2.14 5.62 0.45
C ARG A 149 -2.06 5.06 -0.97
N SER A 150 -2.73 5.70 -1.93
CA SER A 150 -2.71 5.25 -3.33
C SER A 150 -1.33 5.43 -3.94
N LEU A 151 -0.65 6.55 -3.65
CA LEU A 151 0.71 6.80 -4.15
C LEU A 151 1.73 5.84 -3.56
N ILE A 152 1.60 5.52 -2.27
CA ILE A 152 2.45 4.51 -1.61
C ILE A 152 2.21 3.14 -2.21
N GLU A 153 0.95 2.71 -2.38
CA GLU A 153 0.66 1.43 -3.02
C GLU A 153 1.18 1.38 -4.48
N MET A 154 1.19 2.50 -5.22
CA MET A 154 1.82 2.59 -6.54
C MET A 154 3.35 2.45 -6.47
N ALA A 155 3.98 3.09 -5.49
CA ALA A 155 5.42 3.02 -5.27
C ALA A 155 5.90 1.65 -4.73
N THR A 156 5.02 0.89 -4.09
CA THR A 156 5.27 -0.50 -3.66
C THR A 156 5.08 -1.49 -4.81
N HIS A 157 3.94 -1.41 -5.52
CA HIS A 157 3.55 -2.44 -6.49
C HIS A 157 4.02 -2.16 -7.92
N LEU A 158 4.52 -0.95 -8.19
CA LEU A 158 5.05 -0.53 -9.49
C LEU A 158 4.11 -0.89 -10.66
N PRO A 159 2.83 -0.51 -10.65
CA PRO A 159 1.87 -0.95 -11.66
C PRO A 159 2.23 -0.41 -13.04
N GLN A 160 2.51 -1.31 -13.99
CA GLN A 160 2.91 -0.96 -15.36
C GLN A 160 1.76 -1.14 -16.38
N SER A 161 0.61 -1.65 -15.94
CA SER A 161 -0.58 -1.84 -16.77
C SER A 161 -1.82 -1.18 -16.18
N GLU A 162 -2.84 -0.88 -17.00
CA GLU A 162 -4.12 -0.36 -16.49
C GLU A 162 -4.80 -1.32 -15.50
N ALA A 163 -4.64 -2.62 -15.71
CA ALA A 163 -5.19 -3.65 -14.83
C ALA A 163 -4.50 -3.62 -13.47
N SER A 164 -3.16 -3.56 -13.45
CA SER A 164 -2.36 -3.41 -12.23
C SER A 164 -2.65 -2.07 -11.54
N PHE A 165 -2.77 -0.98 -12.30
CA PHE A 165 -3.08 0.34 -11.77
C PHE A 165 -4.47 0.38 -11.12
N GLY A 166 -5.45 -0.32 -11.70
CA GLY A 166 -6.79 -0.49 -11.15
C GLY A 166 -6.86 -1.38 -9.89
N SER A 167 -5.80 -2.13 -9.59
CA SER A 167 -5.72 -2.94 -8.35
C SER A 167 -5.32 -2.13 -7.11
N ILE A 168 -4.85 -0.89 -7.34
CA ILE A 168 -4.41 0.03 -6.28
C ILE A 168 -5.61 0.59 -5.53
N HIS A 169 -5.50 0.65 -4.21
CA HIS A 169 -6.57 1.18 -3.37
C HIS A 169 -6.95 2.62 -3.74
N GLY A 170 -8.24 2.87 -3.97
CA GLY A 170 -8.76 4.18 -4.32
C GLY A 170 -8.66 4.54 -5.81
N VAL A 171 -8.19 3.62 -6.66
CA VAL A 171 -8.17 3.76 -8.12
C VAL A 171 -9.40 3.05 -8.71
N GLY A 172 -10.45 3.81 -8.98
CA GLY A 172 -11.66 3.30 -9.67
C GLY A 172 -11.66 3.63 -11.17
N ALA A 173 -12.63 3.07 -11.91
CA ALA A 173 -12.73 3.22 -13.37
C ALA A 173 -12.66 4.67 -13.89
N SER A 174 -13.24 5.63 -13.15
CA SER A 174 -13.18 7.05 -13.52
C SER A 174 -11.77 7.66 -13.40
N LYS A 175 -10.99 7.19 -12.41
CA LYS A 175 -9.60 7.63 -12.21
C LYS A 175 -8.64 6.95 -13.18
N ILE A 176 -8.88 5.68 -13.53
CA ILE A 176 -8.11 4.98 -14.56
C ILE A 176 -8.21 5.75 -15.88
N LYS A 177 -9.43 6.02 -16.37
CA LYS A 177 -9.63 6.74 -17.64
C LYS A 177 -9.01 8.13 -17.69
N LYS A 178 -8.88 8.80 -16.55
CA LYS A 178 -8.39 10.19 -16.47
C LYS A 178 -6.90 10.31 -16.17
N PHE A 179 -6.34 9.36 -15.43
CA PHE A 179 -5.00 9.51 -14.85
C PHE A 179 -4.05 8.35 -15.20
N ALA A 180 -4.53 7.22 -15.73
CA ALA A 180 -3.66 6.10 -16.10
C ALA A 180 -2.60 6.51 -17.14
N SER A 181 -2.99 7.31 -18.14
CA SER A 181 -2.09 7.82 -19.19
C SER A 181 -1.00 8.77 -18.68
N GLU A 182 -1.17 9.35 -17.49
CA GLU A 182 -0.22 10.31 -16.90
C GLU A 182 0.69 9.63 -15.85
N PHE A 183 0.18 8.63 -15.14
CA PHE A 183 0.88 7.98 -14.03
C PHE A 183 1.64 6.72 -14.47
N ILE A 184 1.07 5.87 -15.34
CA ILE A 184 1.72 4.63 -15.77
C ILE A 184 3.05 4.89 -16.48
N PRO A 185 3.17 5.86 -17.42
CA PRO A 185 4.45 6.12 -18.09
C PRO A 185 5.54 6.58 -17.12
N LEU A 186 5.20 7.33 -16.08
CA LEU A 186 6.15 7.75 -15.04
C LEU A 186 6.69 6.56 -14.24
N ILE A 187 5.81 5.62 -13.90
CA ILE A 187 6.18 4.40 -13.17
C ILE A 187 7.06 3.52 -14.06
N VAL A 188 6.72 3.35 -15.34
CA VAL A 188 7.52 2.58 -16.30
C VAL A 188 8.89 3.22 -16.49
N ALA A 189 8.96 4.53 -16.72
CA ALA A 189 10.24 5.23 -16.88
C ALA A 189 11.13 5.11 -15.63
N HIS A 190 10.54 5.17 -14.44
CA HIS A 190 11.28 4.98 -13.19
C HIS A 190 11.76 3.54 -13.01
N CYS A 191 10.96 2.56 -13.41
CA CYS A 191 11.35 1.14 -13.39
C CYS A 191 12.49 0.85 -14.38
N GLU A 192 12.45 1.44 -15.58
CA GLU A 192 13.51 1.32 -16.59
C GLU A 192 14.82 1.96 -16.12
N GLN A 193 14.75 3.10 -15.41
CA GLN A 193 15.93 3.81 -14.91
C GLN A 193 16.61 3.11 -13.72
N ASN A 194 15.85 2.37 -12.92
CA ASN A 194 16.34 1.73 -11.69
C ASN A 194 16.37 0.20 -11.78
N GLU A 195 16.18 -0.38 -12.97
CA GLU A 195 16.12 -1.83 -13.23
C GLU A 195 15.09 -2.58 -12.35
N LEU A 196 13.99 -1.92 -12.00
CA LEU A 196 12.96 -2.46 -11.09
C LEU A 196 11.89 -3.26 -11.85
N THR A 197 11.52 -4.42 -11.32
CA THR A 197 10.44 -5.26 -11.86
C THR A 197 9.13 -5.05 -11.12
N GLU A 198 8.01 -5.06 -11.85
CA GLU A 198 6.65 -4.97 -11.29
C GLU A 198 6.44 -5.98 -10.16
N GLN A 199 5.89 -5.51 -9.03
CA GLN A 199 5.53 -6.36 -7.90
C GLN A 199 4.01 -6.56 -7.84
N PRO A 200 3.47 -7.60 -8.49
CA PRO A 200 2.04 -7.81 -8.57
C PRO A 200 1.45 -8.06 -7.18
N LYS A 201 0.42 -7.29 -6.83
CA LYS A 201 -0.30 -7.43 -5.56
C LYS A 201 -1.00 -8.81 -5.47
N PRO A 202 -0.63 -9.69 -4.53
CA PRO A 202 -1.26 -11.00 -4.39
C PRO A 202 -2.74 -10.84 -3.99
N GLY A 203 -3.65 -11.51 -4.72
CA GLY A 203 -5.07 -11.55 -4.37
C GLY A 203 -5.93 -10.38 -4.83
N ALA A 204 -5.41 -9.49 -5.70
CA ALA A 204 -6.24 -8.52 -6.38
C ALA A 204 -7.14 -9.21 -7.42
N VAL A 205 -8.37 -9.54 -7.04
CA VAL A 205 -9.43 -9.78 -8.02
C VAL A 205 -9.71 -8.42 -8.67
N PRO A 206 -9.52 -8.23 -9.98
CA PRO A 206 -9.73 -6.93 -10.61
C PRO A 206 -11.21 -6.54 -10.45
N VAL A 207 -11.51 -5.59 -9.57
CA VAL A 207 -12.88 -5.09 -9.32
C VAL A 207 -13.44 -4.37 -10.55
N TYR A 208 -12.58 -4.03 -11.53
CA TYR A 208 -12.99 -3.53 -12.83
C TYR A 208 -12.13 -4.13 -13.95
N ALA A 209 -12.21 -5.45 -14.14
CA ALA A 209 -11.96 -6.01 -15.47
C ALA A 209 -13.11 -5.57 -16.40
N GLN A 210 -12.99 -4.39 -17.00
CA GLN A 210 -13.46 -4.29 -18.38
C GLN A 210 -12.46 -5.08 -19.22
N PRO A 211 -12.91 -5.91 -20.18
CA PRO A 211 -12.02 -6.78 -20.94
C PRO A 211 -11.00 -5.90 -21.67
N SER A 212 -9.77 -5.88 -21.17
CA SER A 212 -8.61 -5.46 -21.95
C SER A 212 -8.55 -6.37 -23.18
N ALA A 213 -8.23 -5.76 -24.32
CA ALA A 213 -8.13 -6.42 -25.62
C ALA A 213 -7.45 -7.79 -25.51
N PRO A 214 -7.93 -8.81 -26.24
CA PRO A 214 -7.44 -10.17 -26.08
C PRO A 214 -5.94 -10.20 -26.32
N THR A 215 -5.19 -10.62 -25.30
CA THR A 215 -3.85 -11.15 -25.51
C THR A 215 -3.96 -12.28 -26.53
N LEU A 216 -2.99 -12.39 -27.43
CA LEU A 216 -2.98 -13.34 -28.55
C LEU A 216 -3.19 -14.81 -28.13
N SER A 217 -3.06 -15.14 -26.84
CA SER A 217 -3.36 -16.46 -26.25
C SER A 217 -4.84 -16.71 -25.93
N ASP A 218 -5.67 -15.68 -25.79
CA ASP A 218 -7.09 -15.80 -25.40
C ASP A 218 -8.05 -16.01 -26.58
N SER A 219 -7.63 -15.67 -27.80
CA SER A 219 -8.39 -15.93 -29.04
C SER A 219 -8.53 -17.42 -29.39
N LEU A 220 -7.80 -18.32 -28.71
CA LEU A 220 -7.90 -19.77 -28.92
C LEU A 220 -8.98 -20.44 -28.04
N HIS A 221 -9.30 -19.88 -26.87
CA HIS A 221 -10.26 -20.49 -25.94
C HIS A 221 -11.73 -20.19 -26.26
N LYS A 222 -12.00 -19.20 -27.12
CA LYS A 222 -13.37 -18.81 -27.48
C LYS A 222 -14.09 -19.83 -28.38
N LYS A 223 -13.36 -20.72 -29.07
CA LYS A 223 -13.94 -21.68 -30.04
C LYS A 223 -14.28 -23.05 -29.48
N ARG A 224 -13.54 -23.54 -28.48
CA ARG A 224 -13.58 -24.96 -28.10
C ARG A 224 -14.91 -25.40 -27.46
N TRP A 225 -15.56 -24.55 -26.66
CA TRP A 225 -16.86 -24.91 -26.06
C TRP A 225 -18.02 -24.79 -27.06
N GLN A 226 -17.89 -23.91 -28.06
CA GLN A 226 -18.85 -23.79 -29.17
C GLN A 226 -18.75 -24.99 -30.11
N GLU A 227 -17.54 -25.44 -30.45
CA GLU A 227 -17.31 -26.68 -31.21
C GLU A 227 -17.89 -27.92 -30.50
N VAL A 228 -17.80 -27.96 -29.17
CA VAL A 228 -18.45 -29.01 -28.35
C VAL A 228 -19.98 -28.92 -28.46
N GLY A 229 -20.54 -27.72 -28.39
CA GLY A 229 -22.00 -27.49 -28.49
C GLY A 229 -22.56 -27.84 -29.87
N GLU A 230 -21.89 -27.41 -30.94
CA GLU A 230 -22.27 -27.70 -32.32
C GLU A 230 -22.19 -29.20 -32.63
N ALA A 231 -21.15 -29.91 -32.16
CA ALA A 231 -21.02 -31.36 -32.37
C ALA A 231 -22.15 -32.15 -31.69
N VAL A 232 -22.53 -31.77 -30.47
CA VAL A 232 -23.65 -32.41 -29.76
C VAL A 232 -24.99 -32.03 -30.39
N ALA A 233 -25.17 -30.77 -30.84
CA ALA A 233 -26.36 -30.33 -31.56
C ALA A 233 -26.52 -31.02 -32.93
N ALA A 234 -25.42 -31.38 -33.58
CA ALA A 234 -25.39 -32.19 -34.80
C ALA A 234 -25.72 -33.68 -34.58
N GLY A 235 -25.94 -34.10 -33.32
CA GLY A 235 -26.36 -35.45 -32.96
C GLY A 235 -25.22 -36.42 -32.63
N GLU A 236 -23.98 -35.94 -32.48
CA GLU A 236 -22.88 -36.80 -32.02
C GLU A 236 -23.06 -37.21 -30.54
N PRO A 237 -22.81 -38.47 -30.16
CA PRO A 237 -22.83 -38.89 -28.77
C PRO A 237 -21.80 -38.12 -27.93
N ILE A 238 -22.21 -37.66 -26.75
CA ILE A 238 -21.39 -36.89 -25.81
C ILE A 238 -20.03 -37.58 -25.50
N ALA A 239 -20.02 -38.91 -25.44
CA ALA A 239 -18.81 -39.70 -25.20
C ALA A 239 -17.79 -39.61 -26.35
N ASP A 240 -18.26 -39.54 -27.59
CA ASP A 240 -17.43 -39.46 -28.78
C ASP A 240 -16.88 -38.05 -28.95
N VAL A 241 -17.70 -37.03 -28.67
CA VAL A 241 -17.28 -35.62 -28.63
C VAL A 241 -16.23 -35.39 -27.54
N ALA A 242 -16.41 -35.99 -26.36
CA ALA A 242 -15.45 -35.93 -25.26
C ALA A 242 -14.07 -36.50 -25.63
N THR A 243 -14.06 -37.65 -26.30
CA THR A 243 -12.84 -38.35 -26.71
C THR A 243 -12.14 -37.62 -27.86
N ARG A 244 -12.90 -37.21 -28.89
CA ARG A 244 -12.39 -36.50 -30.06
C ARG A 244 -11.79 -35.14 -29.70
N LEU A 245 -12.42 -34.41 -28.78
CA LEU A 245 -11.99 -33.08 -28.37
C LEU A 245 -11.12 -33.09 -27.11
N GLY A 246 -10.74 -34.26 -26.58
CA GLY A 246 -9.86 -34.40 -25.42
C GLY A 246 -10.38 -33.68 -24.17
N VAL A 247 -11.69 -33.67 -23.97
CA VAL A 247 -12.37 -32.99 -22.84
C VAL A 247 -13.11 -34.01 -22.00
N LYS A 248 -13.16 -33.79 -20.68
CA LYS A 248 -13.87 -34.68 -19.75
C LYS A 248 -15.37 -34.66 -20.05
N HIS A 249 -16.04 -35.80 -19.88
CA HIS A 249 -17.49 -35.93 -20.11
C HIS A 249 -18.30 -34.87 -19.35
N GLY A 250 -17.97 -34.58 -18.08
CA GLY A 250 -18.64 -33.54 -17.30
C GLY A 250 -18.45 -32.11 -17.84
N THR A 251 -17.33 -31.85 -18.52
CA THR A 251 -17.07 -30.58 -19.22
C THR A 251 -17.95 -30.45 -20.46
N VAL A 252 -18.18 -31.56 -21.20
CA VAL A 252 -19.12 -31.56 -22.34
C VAL A 252 -20.54 -31.29 -21.87
N THR A 253 -21.01 -31.96 -20.81
CA THR A 253 -22.36 -31.74 -20.27
C THR A 253 -22.58 -30.29 -19.81
N THR A 254 -21.56 -29.68 -19.18
CA THR A 254 -21.62 -28.28 -18.72
C THR A 254 -21.60 -27.30 -19.88
N ASN A 255 -20.87 -27.61 -20.97
CA ASN A 255 -20.80 -26.77 -22.15
C ASN A 255 -22.09 -26.84 -22.98
N VAL A 256 -22.71 -28.03 -23.10
CA VAL A 256 -24.01 -28.20 -23.75
C VAL A 256 -25.10 -27.42 -23.01
N ALA A 257 -25.06 -27.35 -21.68
CA ALA A 257 -26.02 -26.54 -20.92
C ALA A 257 -25.84 -25.01 -21.10
N LYS A 258 -24.71 -24.57 -21.66
CA LYS A 258 -24.42 -23.15 -21.95
C LYS A 258 -24.64 -22.78 -23.42
N PHE A 259 -24.79 -23.78 -24.29
CA PHE A 259 -25.05 -23.62 -25.73
C PHE A 259 -26.55 -23.52 -25.98
#